data_AF-W9GT80-F1
#
_entry.id   AF-W9GT80-F1
#
_cell.length_a   1.000
_cell.length_b   1.000
_cell.length_c   1.000
_cell.angle_alpha   90.00
_cell.angle_beta   90.00
_cell.angle_gamma   90.00
#
_symmetry.space_group_name_H-M   'P 1'
#
loop_
_entity.id
_entity.type
_entity.pdbx_description
1 polymer ?
#
loop_
_entity_poly.entity_id
_entity_poly.type
_entity_poly.pdbx_seq_one_letter_code
_entity_poly.pdbx_strand_id
1 'polypeptide(L)'
;MIELARAFNAMVRYQQAERLDSWVAAAKDTALAGFADGLVRDLAAIRAALSLSWSTGSVEGQISYMKTIKRTMSGRAKFDLLRHRVLEAA
;
A
#
# COMPACT_ATOMS: atom_id res chain seq x y z
N MET A 1 -10.37 -10.85 14.98
CA MET A 1 -10.20 -10.11 13.71
C MET A 1 -9.68 -8.68 13.93
N ILE A 2 -10.37 -7.81 14.70
CA ILE A 2 -9.92 -6.42 14.94
C ILE A 2 -8.52 -6.36 15.58
N GLU A 3 -8.26 -7.20 16.58
CA GLU A 3 -6.93 -7.26 17.22
C GLU A 3 -5.81 -7.68 16.27
N LEU A 4 -6.10 -8.59 15.34
CA LEU A 4 -5.13 -9.01 14.33
C LEU A 4 -4.84 -7.89 13.32
N ALA A 5 -5.86 -7.11 12.93
CA ALA A 5 -5.68 -5.93 12.10
C ALA A 5 -4.90 -4.81 12.82
N ARG A 6 -5.15 -4.59 14.12
CA ARG A 6 -4.36 -3.66 14.95
C ARG A 6 -2.91 -4.11 15.07
N ALA A 7 -2.68 -5.41 15.31
CA ALA A 7 -1.35 -6.00 15.37
C ALA A 7 -0.59 -5.83 14.04
N PHE A 8 -1.27 -6.00 12.90
CA PHE A 8 -0.70 -5.75 11.58
C PHE A 8 -0.31 -4.28 11.42
N ASN A 9 -1.20 -3.35 11.77
CA ASN A 9 -0.92 -1.92 11.67
C ASN A 9 0.28 -1.52 12.53
N ALA A 10 0.35 -2.01 13.76
CA ALA A 10 1.51 -1.80 14.63
C ALA A 10 2.79 -2.38 14.02
N MET A 11 2.74 -3.60 13.49
CA MET A 11 3.89 -4.23 12.83
C MET A 11 4.41 -3.38 11.66
N VAL A 12 3.53 -2.86 10.82
CA VAL A 12 3.90 -1.97 9.70
C VAL A 12 4.44 -0.64 10.20
N ARG A 13 3.77 -0.02 11.18
CA ARG A 13 4.15 1.29 11.74
C ARG A 13 5.50 1.27 12.43
N TYR A 14 5.81 0.18 13.12
CA TYR A 14 7.06 0.01 13.88
C TYR A 14 8.09 -0.85 13.15
N GLN A 15 7.86 -1.20 11.89
CA GLN A 15 8.82 -1.91 11.04
C GLN A 15 9.33 -3.22 11.64
N GLN A 16 8.40 -4.04 12.14
CA GLN A 16 8.67 -5.27 12.89
C GLN A 16 8.65 -6.49 11.96
N ALA A 17 9.62 -6.58 11.05
CA ALA A 17 9.70 -7.64 10.04
C ALA A 17 9.75 -9.06 10.64
N GLU A 18 10.31 -9.21 11.84
CA GLU A 18 10.41 -10.45 12.60
C GLU A 18 9.04 -11.02 13.02
N ARG A 19 8.01 -10.17 13.13
CA ARG A 19 6.66 -10.58 13.53
C ARG A 19 5.79 -11.02 12.36
N LEU A 20 6.27 -10.88 11.12
CA LEU A 20 5.47 -11.15 9.92
C LEU A 20 5.03 -12.60 9.83
N ASP A 21 5.92 -13.57 10.07
CA ASP A 21 5.60 -14.99 9.92
C ASP A 21 4.56 -15.46 10.94
N SER A 22 4.70 -15.02 12.20
CA SER A 22 3.75 -15.35 13.26
C SER A 22 2.40 -14.69 13.03
N TRP A 23 2.38 -13.47 12.50
CA TRP A 23 1.14 -12.79 12.12
C TRP A 23 0.44 -13.50 10.95
N VAL A 24 1.18 -13.88 9.91
CA VAL A 24 0.64 -14.63 8.75
C VAL A 24 0.04 -15.95 9.19
N ALA A 25 0.73 -16.70 10.05
CA ALA A 25 0.21 -17.96 10.60
C ALA A 25 -1.12 -17.75 11.34
N ALA A 26 -1.19 -16.74 12.22
CA ALA A 26 -2.42 -16.42 12.94
C ALA A 26 -3.55 -15.89 12.03
N ALA A 27 -3.22 -15.28 10.89
CA ALA A 27 -4.20 -14.74 9.96
C ALA A 27 -4.88 -15.79 9.08
N LYS A 28 -4.21 -16.91 8.80
CA LYS A 28 -4.70 -17.98 7.93
C LYS A 28 -5.99 -18.66 8.40
N ASP A 29 -6.21 -18.74 9.71
CA ASP A 29 -7.42 -19.35 10.29
C ASP A 29 -8.56 -18.34 10.49
N THR A 30 -8.50 -17.18 9.84
CA THR A 30 -9.47 -16.10 10.01
C THR A 30 -9.98 -15.58 8.67
N ALA A 31 -10.93 -14.64 8.71
CA ALA A 31 -11.38 -13.93 7.51
C ALA A 31 -10.27 -13.14 6.77
N LEU A 32 -9.07 -13.02 7.36
CA LEU A 32 -7.90 -12.41 6.73
C LEU A 32 -7.03 -13.40 5.93
N ALA A 33 -7.43 -14.67 5.79
CA ALA A 33 -6.65 -15.69 5.08
C ALA A 33 -6.22 -15.25 3.67
N GLY A 34 -7.17 -14.75 2.86
CA GLY A 34 -6.86 -14.29 1.50
C GLY A 34 -5.93 -13.06 1.46
N PHE A 35 -5.95 -12.23 2.50
CA PHE A 35 -4.99 -11.13 2.65
C PHE A 35 -3.60 -11.66 3.01
N ALA A 36 -3.53 -12.61 3.95
CA ALA A 36 -2.28 -13.26 4.34
C ALA A 36 -1.63 -13.99 3.15
N ASP A 37 -2.42 -14.67 2.31
CA ASP A 37 -1.93 -15.31 1.09
C ASP A 37 -1.34 -14.29 0.09
N GLY A 38 -1.95 -13.10 0.01
CA GLY A 38 -1.39 -11.99 -0.76
C GLY A 38 -0.01 -11.56 -0.25
N LEU A 39 0.13 -11.39 1.07
CA LEU A 39 1.43 -11.04 1.67
C LEU A 39 2.49 -12.11 1.43
N VAL A 40 2.10 -13.39 1.46
CA VAL A 40 3.03 -14.52 1.21
C VAL A 40 3.52 -14.52 -0.24
N ARG A 41 2.66 -14.20 -1.22
CA ARG A 41 3.08 -14.08 -2.63
C ARG A 41 4.17 -13.02 -2.82
N ASP A 42 4.05 -11.91 -2.11
CA ASP A 42 4.98 -10.77 -2.20
C ASP A 42 5.94 -10.68 -1.01
N LEU A 43 6.25 -11.81 -0.35
CA LEU A 43 6.94 -11.85 0.94
C LEU A 43 8.26 -11.07 0.95
N ALA A 44 9.06 -11.15 -0.13
CA ALA A 44 10.32 -10.43 -0.24
C ALA A 44 10.12 -8.91 -0.22
N ALA A 45 9.11 -8.41 -0.95
CA ALA A 45 8.77 -6.99 -0.99
C ALA A 45 8.20 -6.51 0.35
N ILE A 46 7.34 -7.30 0.99
CA ILE A 46 6.78 -6.97 2.31
C ILE A 46 7.87 -6.94 3.38
N ARG A 47 8.80 -7.90 3.38
CA ARG A 47 9.95 -7.89 4.29
C ARG A 47 10.83 -6.67 4.07
N ALA A 48 11.14 -6.33 2.81
CA ALA A 48 11.88 -5.12 2.50
C ALA A 48 11.16 -3.86 2.99
N ALA A 49 9.84 -3.76 2.79
CA ALA A 49 9.04 -2.64 3.27
C ALA A 49 9.01 -2.53 4.81
N LEU A 50 9.09 -3.67 5.51
CA LEU A 50 9.15 -3.71 6.97
C LEU A 50 10.58 -3.54 7.52
N SER A 51 11.63 -3.61 6.71
CA SER A 51 13.02 -3.52 7.18
C SER A 51 13.75 -2.26 6.74
N LEU A 52 13.26 -1.58 5.70
CA LEU A 52 13.92 -0.41 5.12
C LEU A 52 13.22 0.88 5.55
N SER A 53 13.99 1.91 5.89
CA SER A 53 13.46 3.21 6.31
C SER A 53 12.79 4.01 5.17
N TRP A 54 13.01 3.61 3.92
CA TRP A 54 12.43 4.26 2.75
C TRP A 54 11.18 3.52 2.27
N SER A 55 10.16 4.29 1.87
CA SER A 55 8.90 3.76 1.34
C SER A 55 8.55 4.45 0.03
N THR A 56 7.77 3.77 -0.81
CA THR A 56 7.17 4.34 -2.02
C THR A 56 5.95 5.23 -1.71
N GLY A 57 5.66 5.53 -0.43
CA GLY A 57 4.45 6.24 -0.03
C GLY A 57 4.27 7.62 -0.67
N SER A 58 5.35 8.40 -0.80
CA SER A 58 5.30 9.70 -1.50
C SER A 58 4.97 9.52 -2.99
N VAL A 59 5.59 8.54 -3.64
CA VAL A 59 5.36 8.21 -5.05
C VAL A 59 3.92 7.74 -5.27
N GLU A 60 3.42 6.86 -4.43
CA GLU A 60 2.02 6.38 -4.47
C GLU A 60 1.01 7.50 -4.21
N GLY A 61 1.37 8.47 -3.36
CA GLY A 61 0.59 9.69 -3.15
C GLY A 61 0.46 10.51 -4.43
N GLN A 62 1.56 10.76 -5.13
CA GLN A 62 1.56 11.46 -6.42
C GLN A 62 0.77 10.71 -7.49
N ILE A 63 0.94 9.38 -7.57
CA ILE A 63 0.16 8.52 -8.47
C ILE A 63 -1.33 8.60 -8.16
N SER A 64 -1.70 8.56 -6.88
CA SER A 64 -3.10 8.66 -6.43
C SER A 64 -3.71 10.01 -6.76
N TYR A 65 -2.98 11.11 -6.54
CA TYR A 65 -3.38 12.45 -6.93
C TYR A 65 -3.63 12.55 -8.45
N MET A 66 -2.68 12.09 -9.26
CA MET A 66 -2.82 12.07 -10.72
C MET A 66 -4.03 11.23 -11.17
N LYS A 67 -4.22 10.04 -10.57
CA LYS A 67 -5.39 9.19 -10.83
C LYS A 67 -6.70 9.89 -10.46
N THR A 68 -6.73 10.69 -9.38
CA THR A 68 -7.90 11.49 -8.98
C THR A 68 -8.23 12.54 -10.02
N ILE A 69 -7.27 13.34 -10.49
CA ILE A 69 -7.48 14.33 -11.57
C ILE A 69 -8.05 13.65 -12.82
N LYS A 70 -7.48 12.51 -13.22
CA LYS A 70 -7.99 11.76 -14.37
C LYS A 70 -9.44 11.30 -14.19
N ARG A 71 -9.82 10.88 -12.98
CA ARG A 71 -11.18 10.42 -12.64
C ARG A 71 -12.19 11.55 -12.58
N THR A 72 -11.85 12.72 -12.01
CA THR A 72 -12.76 13.88 -11.99
C THR A 72 -13.11 14.36 -13.40
N MET A 73 -12.26 14.06 -14.37
CA MET A 73 -12.46 14.37 -15.78
C MET A 73 -13.14 13.24 -16.56
N SER A 74 -13.70 12.24 -15.86
CA SER A 74 -14.39 11.07 -16.44
C SER A 74 -13.52 10.34 -17.48
N GLY A 75 -12.20 10.32 -17.31
CA GLY A 75 -11.26 9.70 -18.24
C GLY A 75 -11.05 10.45 -19.57
N ARG A 76 -11.68 11.61 -19.77
CA ARG A 76 -11.58 12.41 -21.02
C ARG A 76 -10.29 13.23 -21.12
N ALA A 77 -9.51 13.27 -20.05
CA ALA A 77 -8.23 13.95 -20.03
C ALA A 77 -7.18 13.11 -20.78
N LYS A 78 -6.84 13.54 -22.01
CA LYS A 78 -5.65 13.07 -22.73
C LYS A 78 -4.38 13.55 -22.02
N PHE A 79 -3.23 13.00 -22.40
CA PHE A 79 -1.95 13.25 -21.74
C PHE A 79 -1.64 14.75 -21.57
N ASP A 80 -1.83 15.56 -22.62
CA ASP A 80 -1.53 16.99 -22.58
C ASP A 80 -2.33 17.72 -21.50
N LEU A 81 -3.64 17.41 -21.40
CA LEU A 81 -4.53 18.03 -20.42
C LEU A 81 -4.24 17.55 -18.99
N LEU A 82 -3.85 16.29 -18.82
CA LEU A 82 -3.36 15.78 -17.53
C LEU A 82 -2.05 16.47 -17.13
N ARG A 83 -1.12 16.62 -18.07
CA ARG A 83 0.17 17.27 -17.85
C ARG A 83 -0.02 18.73 -17.41
N HIS A 84 -0.84 19.50 -18.11
CA HIS A 84 -1.17 20.88 -17.72
C HIS A 84 -1.74 20.94 -16.30
N ARG A 85 -2.71 20.08 -15.96
CA ARG A 85 -3.34 20.10 -14.62
C ARG A 85 -2.45 19.61 -13.48
N VAL A 86 -1.45 18.78 -13.77
CA VAL A 86 -0.54 18.23 -12.74
C VAL A 86 0.69 19.12 -12.55
N LEU A 87 1.23 19.70 -13.63
CA LEU A 87 2.49 20.45 -13.59
C LEU A 87 2.31 21.98 -13.51
N GLU A 88 1.20 22.53 -13.99
CA GLU A 88 0.97 23.98 -14.02
C GLU A 88 -0.06 24.46 -12.98
N ALA A 89 -0.63 23.56 -12.19
CA ALA A 89 -1.53 23.88 -11.09
C ALA A 89 -0.79 24.11 -9.75
N ALA A 90 0.54 24.27 -9.79
CA ALA A 90 1.40 24.54 -8.64
C ALA A 90 1.66 26.05 -8.47
#